data_AF-A0A3Q8UBE4-F1
#
_entry.id   AF-A0A3Q8UBE4-F1
#
_cell.length_a   1.000
_cell.length_b   1.000
_cell.length_c   1.000
_cell.angle_alpha   90.00
_cell.angle_beta   90.00
_cell.angle_gamma   90.00
#
_symmetry.space_group_name_H-M   'P 1'
#
loop_
_entity.id
_entity.type
_entity.pdbx_description
1 polymer ?
#
loop_
_entity_poly.entity_id
_entity_poly.type
_entity_poly.pdbx_seq_one_letter_code
_entity_poly.pdbx_strand_id
1 'polypeptide(L)'
;MDGALIAKQPFYRKKVESALNSLAALLEISQTILKSAWNWPKKEESSSILFIKQLCEAVISRSATLLACSLFAIARHLKILEKGVSCAMDGALIAKQPFYRKKVESALNSLAALYGISQTIHLVTADDGSGKGAALLGALNSL
;
A
#
# COMPACT_ATOMS: atom_id res chain seq x y z
N MET A 1 11.18 -2.20 -21.62
CA MET A 1 10.64 -1.09 -20.80
C MET A 1 10.52 -1.59 -19.37
N ASP A 2 11.62 -1.50 -18.61
CA ASP A 2 11.67 -2.07 -17.27
C ASP A 2 11.03 -1.13 -16.25
N GLY A 3 9.76 -1.41 -15.91
CA GLY A 3 9.04 -0.77 -14.80
C GLY A 3 9.74 -0.92 -13.44
N ALA A 4 10.78 -1.75 -13.35
CA ALA A 4 11.64 -1.91 -12.19
C ALA A 4 12.55 -0.70 -11.90
N LEU A 5 12.80 0.18 -12.87
CA LEU A 5 13.70 1.33 -12.69
C LEU A 5 13.07 2.49 -11.90
N ILE A 6 11.74 2.65 -11.96
CA ILE A 6 11.05 3.75 -11.26
C ILE A 6 10.93 3.46 -9.76
N ALA A 7 10.79 2.18 -9.37
CA ALA A 7 10.65 1.76 -7.97
C ALA A 7 11.97 1.69 -7.19
N LYS A 8 13.12 1.66 -7.87
CA LYS A 8 14.45 1.46 -7.24
C LYS A 8 15.20 2.74 -6.86
N GLN A 9 14.68 3.92 -7.16
CA GLN A 9 15.37 5.17 -6.89
C GLN A 9 15.06 5.70 -5.46
N PRO A 10 15.99 5.59 -4.48
CA PRO A 10 15.79 6.09 -3.12
C PRO A 10 15.54 7.61 -3.06
N PHE A 11 15.91 8.33 -4.13
CA PHE A 11 15.75 9.76 -4.32
C PHE A 11 14.27 10.22 -4.32
N TYR A 12 13.35 9.44 -4.87
CA TYR A 12 11.92 9.83 -4.96
C TYR A 12 11.16 9.62 -3.65
N ARG A 13 11.60 8.66 -2.81
CA ARG A 13 10.83 8.21 -1.64
C ARG A 13 10.74 9.27 -0.53
N LYS A 14 11.84 9.97 -0.22
CA LYS A 14 11.87 10.99 0.84
C LYS A 14 11.21 12.31 0.44
N LYS A 15 11.31 12.70 -0.84
CA LYS A 15 10.85 14.01 -1.34
C LYS A 15 9.33 14.07 -1.50
N VAL A 16 8.69 12.93 -1.83
CA VAL A 16 7.23 12.84 -2.00
C VAL A 16 6.50 12.95 -0.65
N GLU A 17 7.01 12.32 0.41
CA GLU A 17 6.39 12.39 1.75
C GLU A 17 6.36 13.82 2.32
N SER A 18 7.44 14.60 2.16
CA SER A 18 7.46 16.00 2.60
C SER A 18 6.61 16.93 1.73
N ALA A 19 6.45 16.59 0.45
CA ALA A 19 5.74 17.43 -0.52
C ALA A 19 4.22 17.21 -0.54
N LEU A 20 3.70 16.15 0.08
CA LEU A 20 2.26 15.94 0.23
C LEU A 20 1.56 17.11 0.94
N ASN A 21 2.30 17.90 1.73
CA ASN A 21 1.78 19.04 2.50
C ASN A 21 1.80 20.39 1.76
N SER A 22 2.38 20.47 0.56
CA SER A 22 2.42 21.71 -0.23
C SER A 22 2.05 21.44 -1.68
N LEU A 23 0.96 22.05 -2.15
CA LEU A 23 0.47 21.88 -3.52
C LEU A 23 1.53 22.31 -4.55
N ALA A 24 2.30 23.36 -4.26
CA ALA A 24 3.37 23.84 -5.13
C ALA A 24 4.51 22.81 -5.23
N ALA A 25 4.94 22.24 -4.11
CA ALA A 25 6.00 21.22 -4.08
C ALA A 25 5.58 19.94 -4.80
N LEU A 26 4.32 19.52 -4.63
CA LEU A 26 3.77 18.34 -5.31
C LEU A 26 3.71 18.55 -6.82
N LEU A 27 3.38 19.77 -7.27
CA LEU A 27 3.29 20.12 -8.68
C LEU A 27 4.68 20.08 -9.34
N GLU A 28 5.69 20.68 -8.71
CA GLU A 28 7.08 20.64 -9.20
C GLU A 28 7.64 19.21 -9.28
N ILE A 29 7.42 18.40 -8.24
CA ILE A 29 7.89 17.00 -8.22
C ILE A 29 7.19 16.18 -9.29
N SER A 30 5.87 16.32 -9.41
CA SER A 30 5.08 15.61 -10.41
C SER A 30 5.53 15.96 -11.82
N GLN A 31 5.75 17.25 -12.13
CA GLN A 31 6.29 17.67 -13.43
C GLN A 31 7.67 17.09 -13.72
N THR A 32 8.54 17.03 -12.70
CA THR A 32 9.88 16.46 -12.84
C THR A 32 9.81 14.95 -13.13
N ILE A 33 8.93 14.22 -12.44
CA ILE A 33 8.71 12.78 -12.67
C ILE A 33 8.13 12.56 -14.07
N LEU A 34 7.08 13.28 -14.44
CA LEU A 34 6.41 13.11 -15.74
C LEU A 34 7.37 13.40 -16.90
N LYS A 35 8.19 14.45 -16.77
CA LYS A 35 9.21 14.78 -17.77
C LYS A 35 10.28 13.70 -17.88
N SER A 36 10.81 13.22 -16.75
CA SER A 36 11.89 12.22 -16.76
C SER A 36 11.43 10.83 -17.20
N ALA A 37 10.21 10.42 -16.83
CA ALA A 37 9.69 9.09 -17.13
C ALA A 37 9.06 9.00 -18.54
N TRP A 38 8.39 10.06 -19.00
CA TRP A 38 7.55 10.02 -20.21
C TRP A 38 7.80 11.16 -21.21
N ASN A 39 8.86 11.96 -21.02
CA ASN A 39 9.15 13.15 -21.84
C ASN A 39 7.94 14.11 -21.97
N TRP A 40 7.16 14.18 -20.88
CA TRP A 40 5.92 14.94 -20.82
C TRP A 40 6.14 16.46 -20.97
N PRO A 41 5.25 17.19 -21.66
CA PRO A 41 5.45 18.61 -21.98
C PRO A 41 5.54 19.49 -20.72
N LYS A 42 6.40 20.52 -20.82
CA LYS A 42 6.82 21.37 -19.69
C LYS A 42 5.80 22.45 -19.28
N LYS A 43 4.77 22.67 -20.10
CA LYS A 43 3.87 23.84 -20.04
C LYS A 43 2.43 23.41 -19.83
N GLU A 44 2.21 22.53 -18.87
CA GLU A 44 0.85 22.08 -18.53
C GLU A 44 0.21 22.92 -17.45
N GLU A 45 -1.11 23.03 -17.56
CA GLU A 45 -1.98 23.58 -16.54
C GLU A 45 -1.95 22.71 -15.28
N SER A 46 -2.00 23.38 -14.12
CA SER A 46 -2.09 22.73 -12.81
C SER A 46 -3.24 21.69 -12.71
N SER A 47 -4.26 21.84 -13.55
CA SER A 47 -5.43 20.95 -13.67
C SER A 47 -5.07 19.51 -14.07
N SER A 48 -4.16 19.31 -15.04
CA SER A 48 -3.79 17.96 -15.52
C SER A 48 -3.07 17.16 -14.44
N ILE A 49 -2.17 17.81 -13.71
CA ILE A 49 -1.39 17.19 -12.63
C ILE A 49 -2.30 16.83 -11.45
N LEU A 50 -3.27 17.69 -11.12
CA LEU A 50 -4.27 17.40 -10.09
C LEU A 50 -5.14 16.21 -10.49
N PHE A 51 -5.53 16.11 -11.76
CA PHE A 51 -6.27 14.96 -12.27
C PHE A 51 -5.47 13.66 -12.15
N ILE A 52 -4.19 13.68 -12.54
CA ILE A 52 -3.29 12.51 -12.39
C ILE A 52 -3.18 12.11 -10.91
N LYS A 53 -3.04 13.08 -10.00
CA LYS A 53 -3.04 12.80 -8.55
C LYS A 53 -4.32 12.10 -8.11
N GLN A 54 -5.49 12.62 -8.49
CA GLN A 54 -6.78 12.03 -8.15
C GLN A 54 -6.92 10.60 -8.71
N LEU A 55 -6.45 10.37 -9.94
CA LEU A 55 -6.44 9.04 -10.54
C LEU A 55 -5.56 8.07 -9.74
N CYS A 56 -4.35 8.48 -9.37
CA CYS A 56 -3.47 7.69 -8.52
C CYS A 56 -4.11 7.38 -7.16
N GLU A 57 -4.74 8.36 -6.51
CA GLU A 57 -5.46 8.17 -5.25
C GLU A 57 -6.63 7.17 -5.39
N ALA A 58 -7.37 7.22 -6.51
CA ALA A 58 -8.44 6.28 -6.81
C ALA A 58 -7.91 4.86 -7.00
N VAL A 59 -6.82 4.68 -7.76
CA VAL A 59 -6.17 3.37 -7.97
C VAL A 59 -5.67 2.79 -6.65
N ILE A 60 -5.03 3.62 -5.82
CA ILE A 60 -4.53 3.20 -4.51
C ILE A 60 -5.69 2.79 -3.61
N SER A 61 -6.74 3.61 -3.52
CA SER A 61 -7.92 3.32 -2.71
C SER A 61 -8.58 2.00 -3.14
N ARG A 62 -8.76 1.79 -4.46
CA ARG A 62 -9.30 0.54 -4.99
C ARG A 62 -8.45 -0.66 -4.58
N SER A 63 -7.13 -0.57 -4.75
CA SER A 63 -6.24 -1.68 -4.40
C SER A 63 -6.24 -2.00 -2.90
N ALA A 64 -6.30 -0.97 -2.05
CA ALA A 64 -6.36 -1.13 -0.59
C ALA A 64 -7.68 -1.80 -0.16
N THR A 65 -8.81 -1.39 -0.74
CA THR A 65 -10.11 -2.00 -0.47
C THR A 65 -10.16 -3.46 -0.92
N LEU A 66 -9.63 -3.78 -2.11
CA LEU A 66 -9.60 -5.17 -2.58
C LEU A 66 -8.79 -6.08 -1.64
N LEU A 67 -7.66 -5.60 -1.13
CA LEU A 67 -6.87 -6.32 -0.15
C LEU A 67 -7.60 -6.47 1.19
N ALA A 68 -8.25 -5.41 1.69
CA ALA A 68 -9.05 -5.49 2.90
C ALA A 68 -10.18 -6.52 2.75
N CYS A 69 -10.87 -6.53 1.61
CA CYS A 69 -11.91 -7.51 1.31
C CYS A 69 -11.38 -8.94 1.29
N SER A 70 -10.21 -9.20 0.71
CA SER A 70 -9.65 -10.55 0.66
C SER A 70 -9.25 -11.05 2.05
N LEU A 71 -8.59 -10.21 2.85
CA LEU A 71 -8.24 -10.53 4.24
C LEU A 71 -9.48 -10.82 5.07
N PHE A 72 -10.50 -9.96 4.96
CA PHE A 72 -11.76 -10.11 5.67
C PHE A 72 -12.51 -11.38 5.25
N ALA A 73 -12.55 -11.68 3.94
CA ALA A 73 -13.20 -12.87 3.41
C ALA A 73 -12.54 -14.16 3.93
N ILE A 74 -11.20 -14.22 3.96
CA ILE A 74 -10.46 -15.37 4.49
C ILE A 74 -10.74 -15.53 5.99
N ALA A 75 -10.60 -14.46 6.78
CA ALA A 75 -10.85 -14.51 8.22
C ALA A 75 -12.30 -14.89 8.56
N ARG A 76 -13.26 -14.42 7.75
CA ARG A 76 -14.67 -14.79 7.87
C ARG A 76 -14.90 -16.26 7.53
N HIS A 77 -14.30 -16.76 6.45
CA HIS A 77 -14.40 -18.17 6.05
C HIS A 77 -13.86 -19.10 7.13
N LEU A 78 -12.75 -18.73 7.76
CA LEU A 78 -12.13 -19.46 8.86
C LEU A 78 -12.85 -19.26 10.21
N LYS A 79 -13.87 -18.39 10.29
CA LYS A 79 -14.62 -18.06 11.52
C LYS A 79 -13.73 -17.59 12.68
N ILE A 80 -12.69 -16.82 12.37
CA ILE A 80 -11.71 -16.33 13.36
C ILE A 80 -11.85 -14.84 13.68
N LEU A 81 -12.77 -14.12 13.04
CA LEU A 81 -12.95 -12.68 13.24
C LEU A 81 -13.36 -12.30 14.67
N GLU A 82 -14.15 -13.13 15.35
CA GLU A 82 -14.63 -12.85 16.72
C GLU A 82 -13.51 -12.86 17.77
N LYS A 83 -12.36 -13.49 17.47
CA LYS A 83 -11.22 -13.62 18.39
C LYS A 83 -10.19 -12.49 18.22
N GLY A 84 -10.35 -11.64 17.21
CA GLY A 84 -9.30 -10.74 16.74
C GLY A 84 -8.22 -11.52 15.98
N VAL A 85 -7.78 -10.99 14.84
CA VAL A 85 -6.83 -11.68 13.95
C VAL A 85 -5.65 -10.76 13.66
N SER A 86 -4.44 -11.23 13.89
CA SER A 86 -3.24 -10.55 13.40
C SER A 86 -2.84 -11.13 12.04
N CYS A 87 -2.75 -10.28 11.03
CA CYS A 87 -2.31 -10.64 9.69
C CYS A 87 -0.90 -10.10 9.44
N ALA A 88 0.06 -11.01 9.30
CA ALA A 88 1.44 -10.66 8.98
C ALA A 88 1.55 -10.29 7.50
N MET A 89 1.98 -9.06 7.25
CA MET A 89 2.09 -8.48 5.91
C MET A 89 3.55 -8.24 5.56
N ASP A 90 3.97 -8.76 4.41
CA ASP A 90 5.23 -8.41 3.76
C ASP A 90 4.95 -7.63 2.47
N GLY A 91 5.93 -6.83 2.03
CA GLY A 91 5.86 -6.04 0.82
C GLY A 91 6.13 -4.56 1.09
N ALA A 92 6.93 -3.94 0.22
CA ALA A 92 7.37 -2.57 0.39
C ALA A 92 6.21 -1.55 0.46
N LEU A 93 5.09 -1.82 -0.20
CA LEU A 93 3.94 -0.92 -0.20
C LEU A 93 3.27 -0.86 1.18
N ILE A 94 2.96 -1.99 1.81
CA ILE A 94 2.36 -1.99 3.16
C ILE A 94 3.39 -1.63 4.23
N ALA A 95 4.62 -2.13 4.11
CA ALA A 95 5.63 -1.92 5.15
C ALA A 95 6.18 -0.48 5.17
N LYS A 96 6.28 0.18 4.01
CA LYS A 96 6.99 1.47 3.88
C LYS A 96 6.10 2.65 3.52
N GLN A 97 4.81 2.46 3.26
CA GLN A 97 3.90 3.56 2.91
C GLN A 97 2.76 3.66 3.94
N PRO A 98 2.89 4.52 4.96
CA PRO A 98 1.91 4.65 6.04
C PRO A 98 0.50 5.00 5.54
N PHE A 99 0.41 5.82 4.49
CA PHE A 99 -0.86 6.18 3.87
C PHE A 99 -1.59 4.97 3.27
N TYR A 100 -0.87 4.06 2.61
CA TYR A 100 -1.46 2.86 2.03
C TYR A 100 -2.00 1.95 3.13
N ARG A 101 -1.19 1.73 4.16
CA ARG A 101 -1.57 0.95 5.33
C ARG A 101 -2.84 1.48 6.00
N LYS A 102 -2.91 2.80 6.24
CA LYS A 102 -4.11 3.45 6.80
C LYS A 102 -5.35 3.25 5.94
N LYS A 103 -5.23 3.26 4.60
CA LYS A 103 -6.37 2.97 3.71
C LYS A 103 -6.86 1.53 3.84
N VAL A 104 -5.95 0.56 3.97
CA VAL A 104 -6.33 -0.85 4.20
C VAL A 104 -7.02 -1.00 5.56
N GLU A 105 -6.45 -0.44 6.62
CA GLU A 105 -7.03 -0.47 7.97
C GLU A 105 -8.41 0.21 8.01
N SER A 106 -8.57 1.35 7.34
CA SER A 106 -9.87 2.03 7.20
C SER A 106 -10.89 1.16 6.47
N ALA A 107 -10.51 0.50 5.36
CA ALA A 107 -11.40 -0.37 4.63
C ALA A 107 -11.79 -1.61 5.45
N LEU A 108 -10.87 -2.19 6.21
CA LEU A 108 -11.14 -3.29 7.16
C LEU A 108 -12.14 -2.86 8.23
N ASN A 109 -12.00 -1.66 8.80
CA ASN A 109 -12.94 -1.12 9.79
C ASN A 109 -14.33 -0.89 9.18
N SER A 110 -14.40 -0.38 7.95
CA SER A 110 -15.68 -0.23 7.23
C SER A 110 -16.36 -1.58 6.99
N LEU A 111 -15.60 -2.62 6.62
CA LEU A 111 -16.13 -3.98 6.46
C LEU A 111 -16.59 -4.57 7.80
N ALA A 112 -15.82 -4.40 8.88
CA ALA A 112 -16.20 -4.87 10.20
C ALA A 112 -17.51 -4.23 10.67
N ALA A 113 -17.66 -2.91 10.50
CA ALA A 113 -18.88 -2.19 10.82
C ALA A 113 -20.08 -2.67 9.97
N LEU A 114 -19.89 -2.91 8.68
CA LEU A 114 -20.94 -3.39 7.77
C LEU A 114 -21.51 -4.76 8.19
N TYR A 115 -20.66 -5.62 8.76
CA TYR A 115 -21.06 -6.96 9.21
C TYR A 115 -21.32 -7.05 10.74
N GLY A 116 -21.33 -5.92 11.46
CA GLY A 116 -21.60 -5.89 12.90
C GLY A 116 -20.52 -6.56 13.76
N ILE A 117 -19.27 -6.59 13.30
CA ILE A 117 -18.17 -7.27 13.99
C ILE A 117 -17.40 -6.24 14.83
N SER A 118 -17.26 -6.52 16.13
CA SER A 118 -16.56 -5.63 17.08
C SER A 118 -15.04 -5.81 17.05
N GLN A 119 -14.54 -6.99 16.72
CA GLN A 119 -13.11 -7.33 16.68
C GLN A 119 -12.59 -7.28 15.24
N THR A 120 -11.41 -6.68 15.05
CA THR A 120 -10.88 -6.35 13.72
C THR A 120 -9.63 -7.15 13.38
N ILE A 121 -9.26 -7.10 12.10
CA ILE A 121 -8.00 -7.63 11.60
C ILE A 121 -6.92 -6.58 11.86
N HIS A 122 -5.88 -6.95 12.61
CA HIS A 122 -4.71 -6.14 12.88
C HIS A 122 -3.60 -6.48 11.88
N LEU A 123 -3.12 -5.48 11.15
CA LEU A 123 -1.97 -5.68 10.28
C LEU A 123 -0.70 -5.67 11.13
N VAL A 124 0.19 -6.63 10.94
CA VAL A 124 1.53 -6.63 11.57
C VAL A 124 2.58 -6.79 10.50
N THR A 125 3.76 -6.22 10.70
CA THR A 125 4.85 -6.39 9.74
C THR A 125 5.36 -7.82 9.84
N ALA A 126 5.39 -8.54 8.73
CA ALA A 126 5.93 -9.89 8.69
C ALA A 126 7.46 -9.87 8.83
N ASP A 127 7.99 -10.91 9.46
CA ASP A 127 9.40 -11.26 9.35
C ASP A 127 9.72 -11.84 7.97
N ASP A 128 11.01 -12.07 7.69
CA ASP A 128 11.45 -12.69 6.44
C ASP A 128 10.93 -14.13 6.30
N GLY A 129 9.82 -14.29 5.57
CA GLY A 129 9.23 -15.57 5.27
C GLY A 129 10.05 -16.42 4.31
N SER A 130 10.84 -15.77 3.44
CA SER A 130 11.63 -16.47 2.40
C SER A 130 12.91 -17.09 2.95
N GLY A 131 13.56 -16.45 3.92
CA GLY A 131 14.73 -16.98 4.61
C GLY A 131 14.36 -17.71 5.90
N LYS A 132 13.91 -16.97 6.92
CA LYS A 132 13.63 -17.53 8.26
C LYS A 132 12.48 -18.55 8.22
N GLY A 133 11.42 -18.23 7.49
CA GLY A 133 10.27 -19.14 7.34
C GLY A 133 10.64 -20.46 6.67
N ALA A 134 11.43 -20.40 5.59
CA ALA A 134 11.91 -21.60 4.90
C ALA A 134 12.83 -22.46 5.78
N ALA A 135 13.73 -21.84 6.54
CA ALA A 135 14.61 -22.55 7.47
C ALA A 135 13.82 -23.27 8.57
N LEU A 136 12.79 -22.63 9.13
CA LEU A 136 11.93 -23.22 10.16
C LEU A 136 11.19 -24.45 9.63
N LEU A 137 10.61 -24.37 8.43
CA LEU A 137 9.95 -25.50 7.78
C LEU A 137 10.94 -26.64 7.47
N GLY A 138 12.16 -26.31 7.03
CA GLY A 138 13.22 -27.29 6.80
C GLY A 138 13.59 -28.06 8.07
N ALA A 139 13.69 -27.37 9.21
CA ALA A 139 13.95 -27.99 10.51
C ALA A 139 12.81 -28.93 10.92
N LEU A 140 11.55 -28.51 10.77
CA LEU A 140 10.38 -29.34 11.08
C LEU A 140 10.29 -30.59 10.20
N ASN A 141 10.70 -30.50 8.93
CA ASN A 141 10.68 -31.64 8.01
C ASN A 141 11.86 -32.62 8.22
N SER A 142 12.87 -32.22 9.00
CA SER A 142 14.00 -33.08 9.36
C SER A 142 13.82 -33.83 10.69
N LEU A 143 12.69 -33.59 11.38
CA LEU A 143 12.23 -34.28 12.59
C LEU A 143 11.32 -35.46 12.23
#